data_AF-A0A403LY22-F1
#
_entry.id   AF-A0A403LY22-F1
#
_cell.length_a   1.000
_cell.length_b   1.000
_cell.length_c   1.000
_cell.angle_alpha   90.00
_cell.angle_beta   90.00
_cell.angle_gamma   90.00
#
_symmetry.space_group_name_H-M   'P 1'
#
loop_
_entity.id
_entity.type
_entity.pdbx_description
1 polymer ?
#
loop_
_entity_poly.entity_id
_entity_poly.type
_entity_poly.pdbx_seq_one_letter_code
_entity_poly.pdbx_strand_id
1 'polypeptide(L)'
;MYAQSQPQPTPRAVLDLGVKQEGVFNDIEMGVLENGIPYLTQNGLARICGVNRTNIADIATEYAQCFASGVFTRGRMEFISTYLQQAGYREPVLFIPIMRNGSVHYAFPDIVCMALLEFYAFESQTASNATAQQYYRELARVGLRDYIYGALHYQPEDPWRHYHDRVSLIQSTGAVPDGYFIVFNEIAGLMVDLITAGLVVNMYTVPDISVGSCWAKHWSARGLSEKFGERVKCAHHYPDDFNQAASNPQMIQAYPNDALPEFRRWFRHEYLPTKFPNYILGKAGLLPGGRSEAARIADNFRKTQLGSSR
;
A
#
# COMPACT_ATOMS: atom_id res chain seq x y z
N MET A 1 -13.85 6.59 -45.08
CA MET A 1 -12.63 6.35 -44.28
C MET A 1 -12.95 6.75 -42.85
N TYR A 2 -13.29 5.78 -41.99
CA TYR A 2 -13.56 6.04 -40.57
C TYR A 2 -12.24 5.88 -39.80
N ALA A 3 -11.79 6.94 -39.14
CA ALA A 3 -10.66 6.89 -38.23
C ALA A 3 -11.05 6.07 -37.01
N GLN A 4 -10.39 4.92 -36.83
CA GLN A 4 -10.51 4.11 -35.63
C GLN A 4 -9.79 4.82 -34.48
N SER A 5 -10.55 5.36 -33.53
CA SER A 5 -10.05 5.80 -32.25
C SER A 5 -9.55 4.57 -31.47
N GLN A 6 -8.24 4.47 -31.27
CA GLN A 6 -7.67 3.46 -30.37
C GLN A 6 -8.19 3.73 -28.95
N PRO A 7 -8.60 2.69 -28.20
CA PRO A 7 -9.02 2.85 -26.82
C PRO A 7 -7.81 3.32 -25.99
N GLN A 8 -7.94 4.51 -25.39
CA GLN A 8 -7.01 4.98 -24.37
C GLN A 8 -6.93 3.92 -23.27
N PRO A 9 -5.72 3.53 -22.82
CA PRO A 9 -5.59 2.64 -21.68
C PRO A 9 -6.25 3.32 -20.48
N THR A 10 -7.30 2.70 -19.94
CA THR A 10 -7.91 3.10 -18.67
C THR A 10 -6.81 3.30 -17.64
N PRO A 11 -6.72 4.49 -16.99
CA PRO A 11 -5.83 4.68 -15.86
C PRO A 11 -6.10 3.55 -14.87
N ARG A 12 -5.04 2.81 -14.53
CA ARG A 12 -5.04 1.86 -13.42
C ARG A 12 -5.69 2.57 -12.24
N ALA A 13 -6.77 1.99 -11.70
CA ALA A 13 -7.66 2.60 -10.72
C ALA A 13 -6.95 3.66 -9.89
N VAL A 14 -7.29 4.93 -10.12
CA VAL A 14 -6.85 6.03 -9.27
C VAL A 14 -7.24 5.57 -7.87
N LEU A 15 -6.22 5.27 -7.06
CA LEU A 15 -6.38 5.11 -5.64
C LEU A 15 -6.84 6.49 -5.18
N ASP A 16 -8.16 6.69 -5.11
CA ASP A 16 -8.79 7.90 -4.57
C ASP A 16 -8.53 7.91 -3.06
N LEU A 17 -7.27 8.14 -2.73
CA LEU A 17 -6.81 8.34 -1.37
C LEU A 17 -7.12 9.80 -1.08
N GLY A 18 -8.20 10.02 -0.34
CA GLY A 18 -8.55 11.36 0.14
C GLY A 18 -7.41 11.97 0.96
N VAL A 19 -7.49 13.28 1.16
CA VAL A 19 -6.57 14.00 2.06
C VAL A 19 -7.12 13.91 3.48
N LYS A 20 -6.37 13.30 4.40
CA LYS A 20 -6.74 13.24 5.82
C LYS A 20 -6.48 14.57 6.52
N GLN A 21 -5.31 15.15 6.27
CA GLN A 21 -4.89 16.41 6.86
C GLN A 21 -3.88 17.10 5.96
N GLU A 22 -3.95 18.41 5.84
CA GLU A 22 -3.02 19.22 5.08
C GLU A 22 -2.73 20.55 5.81
N GLY A 23 -1.61 21.16 5.49
CA GLY A 23 -1.21 22.42 6.10
C GLY A 23 0.06 22.99 5.50
N VAL A 24 0.45 24.14 6.03
CA VAL A 24 1.70 24.82 5.69
C VAL A 24 2.50 25.00 6.97
N PHE A 25 3.73 24.53 6.98
CA PHE A 25 4.66 24.68 8.10
C PHE A 25 6.03 25.10 7.56
N ASN A 26 6.61 26.17 8.12
CA ASN A 26 7.84 26.80 7.60
C ASN A 26 7.80 27.07 6.08
N ASP A 27 6.66 27.58 5.59
CA ASP A 27 6.35 27.80 4.16
C ASP A 27 6.38 26.55 3.28
N ILE A 28 6.36 25.35 3.87
CA ILE A 28 6.32 24.07 3.15
C ILE A 28 4.87 23.59 3.15
N GLU A 29 4.28 23.49 1.96
CA GLU A 29 2.98 22.87 1.76
C GLU A 29 3.10 21.33 1.84
N MET A 30 2.36 20.73 2.76
CA MET A 30 2.44 19.30 3.08
C MET A 30 1.08 18.71 3.46
N GLY A 31 0.99 17.38 3.47
CA GLY A 31 -0.21 16.70 3.90
C GLY A 31 0.01 15.22 4.25
N VAL A 32 -1.07 14.61 4.71
CA VAL A 32 -1.19 13.19 5.02
C VAL A 32 -2.45 12.67 4.33
N LEU A 33 -2.33 11.60 3.55
CA LEU A 33 -3.46 10.93 2.90
C LEU A 33 -4.27 10.11 3.92
N GLU A 34 -5.49 9.70 3.57
CA GLU A 34 -6.37 8.88 4.43
C GLU A 34 -5.74 7.59 4.94
N ASN A 35 -4.81 7.01 4.18
CA ASN A 35 -4.04 5.83 4.58
C ASN A 35 -2.77 6.16 5.39
N GLY A 36 -2.58 7.41 5.81
CA GLY A 36 -1.44 7.86 6.60
C GLY A 36 -0.17 8.18 5.81
N ILE A 37 -0.17 8.04 4.47
CA ILE A 37 1.03 8.39 3.68
C ILE A 37 1.30 9.89 3.78
N PRO A 38 2.47 10.32 4.30
CA PRO A 38 2.86 11.72 4.27
C PRO A 38 3.33 12.12 2.87
N TYR A 39 3.06 13.36 2.48
CA TYR A 39 3.46 13.90 1.19
C TYR A 39 3.78 15.39 1.26
N LEU A 40 4.56 15.86 0.30
CA LEU A 40 4.67 17.29 -0.02
C LEU A 40 3.89 17.61 -1.29
N THR A 41 3.34 18.82 -1.37
CA THR A 41 2.84 19.30 -2.66
C THR A 41 4.03 19.62 -3.57
N GLN A 42 3.78 19.82 -4.86
CA GLN A 42 4.80 20.32 -5.78
C GLN A 42 5.47 21.61 -5.27
N ASN A 43 4.70 22.51 -4.65
CA ASN A 43 5.23 23.76 -4.09
C ASN A 43 6.08 23.50 -2.84
N GLY A 44 5.61 22.63 -1.93
CA GLY A 44 6.37 22.25 -0.74
C GLY A 44 7.69 21.58 -1.09
N LEU A 45 7.69 20.69 -2.08
CA LEU A 45 8.90 20.04 -2.58
C LEU A 45 9.85 21.06 -3.24
N ALA A 46 9.32 21.96 -4.07
CA ALA A 46 10.13 23.02 -4.67
C ALA A 46 10.78 23.93 -3.62
N ARG A 47 10.04 24.25 -2.54
CA ARG A 47 10.53 25.04 -1.41
C ARG A 47 11.73 24.39 -0.73
N ILE A 48 11.64 23.11 -0.37
CA ILE A 48 12.75 22.42 0.30
C ILE A 48 13.95 22.19 -0.63
N CYS A 49 13.71 22.01 -1.93
CA CYS A 49 14.77 21.89 -2.93
C CYS A 49 15.41 23.23 -3.31
N GLY A 50 14.81 24.37 -2.94
CA GLY A 50 15.31 25.70 -3.31
C GLY A 50 15.19 26.02 -4.80
N VAL A 51 14.19 25.46 -5.49
CA VAL A 51 13.99 25.61 -6.95
C VAL A 51 12.60 26.13 -7.29
N ASN A 52 12.38 26.49 -8.56
CA ASN A 52 11.04 26.86 -9.02
C ASN A 52 10.17 25.60 -9.12
N ARG A 53 8.86 25.73 -8.83
CA ARG A 53 7.90 24.63 -8.97
C ARG A 53 7.93 23.98 -10.36
N THR A 54 8.21 24.73 -11.43
CA THR A 54 8.29 24.21 -12.78
C THR A 54 9.38 23.16 -12.92
N ASN A 55 10.52 23.31 -12.23
CA ASN A 55 11.58 22.30 -12.22
C ASN A 55 11.10 20.95 -11.66
N ILE A 56 10.20 20.97 -10.66
CA ILE A 56 9.63 19.74 -10.09
C ILE A 56 8.64 19.10 -11.09
N ALA A 57 7.81 19.90 -11.76
CA ALA A 57 6.91 19.41 -12.81
C ALA A 57 7.69 18.82 -14.00
N ASP A 58 8.78 19.46 -14.41
CA ASP A 58 9.64 19.00 -15.49
C ASP A 58 10.29 17.66 -15.13
N ILE A 59 10.78 17.51 -13.90
CA ILE A 59 11.32 16.22 -13.40
C ILE A 59 10.24 15.14 -13.42
N ALA A 60 9.04 15.43 -12.94
CA ALA A 60 7.95 14.44 -12.94
C ALA A 60 7.55 14.00 -14.35
N THR A 61 7.54 14.94 -15.30
CA THR A 61 7.23 14.67 -16.71
C THR A 61 8.34 13.88 -17.39
N GLU A 62 9.59 14.29 -17.21
CA GLU A 62 10.78 13.61 -17.77
C GLU A 62 10.90 12.20 -17.20
N TYR A 63 10.70 12.02 -15.89
CA TYR A 63 10.73 10.70 -15.25
C TYR A 63 9.70 9.75 -15.89
N ALA A 64 8.47 10.22 -16.12
CA ALA A 64 7.43 9.40 -16.76
C ALA A 64 7.80 9.02 -18.20
N GLN A 65 8.43 9.92 -18.96
CA GLN A 65 8.92 9.66 -20.32
C GLN A 65 10.09 8.65 -20.31
N CYS A 66 11.05 8.80 -19.41
CA CYS A 66 12.16 7.87 -19.21
C CYS A 66 11.65 6.49 -18.80
N PHE A 67 10.66 6.43 -17.90
CA PHE A 67 10.04 5.16 -17.49
C PHE A 67 9.34 4.47 -18.66
N ALA A 68 8.58 5.22 -19.46
CA ALA A 68 7.88 4.67 -20.63
C ALA A 68 8.83 4.18 -21.73
N SER A 69 9.96 4.87 -21.93
CA SER A 69 10.99 4.48 -22.91
C SER A 69 11.96 3.41 -22.39
N GLY A 70 12.03 3.21 -21.08
CA GLY A 70 13.03 2.35 -20.43
C GLY A 70 14.44 2.96 -20.42
N VAL A 71 14.59 4.24 -20.77
CA VAL A 71 15.89 4.93 -20.90
C VAL A 71 15.95 6.08 -19.92
N PHE A 72 16.80 5.94 -18.89
CA PHE A 72 17.13 7.01 -17.96
C PHE A 72 18.46 7.64 -18.37
N THR A 73 18.40 8.87 -18.88
CA THR A 73 19.58 9.61 -19.34
C THR A 73 20.53 9.90 -18.17
N ARG A 74 21.84 9.90 -18.47
CA ARG A 74 22.89 10.16 -17.46
C ARG A 74 22.66 11.49 -16.75
N GLY A 75 23.04 11.53 -15.47
CA GLY A 75 22.86 12.72 -14.62
C GLY A 75 21.56 12.65 -13.82
N ARG A 76 20.69 13.65 -13.95
CA ARG A 76 19.50 13.81 -13.09
C ARG A 76 18.59 12.59 -13.08
N MET A 77 18.22 12.07 -14.25
CA MET A 77 17.30 10.94 -14.34
C MET A 77 17.95 9.62 -13.91
N GLU A 78 19.23 9.40 -14.23
CA GLU A 78 20.00 8.27 -13.72
C GLU A 78 20.07 8.27 -12.19
N PHE A 79 20.38 9.40 -11.57
CA PHE A 79 20.44 9.51 -10.11
C PHE A 79 19.09 9.25 -9.46
N ILE A 80 18.05 10.01 -9.86
CA ILE A 80 16.71 9.92 -9.26
C ILE A 80 16.16 8.51 -9.45
N SER A 81 16.30 7.94 -10.65
CA SER A 81 15.83 6.58 -10.91
C SER A 81 16.62 5.55 -10.10
N THR A 82 17.94 5.65 -10.00
CA THR A 82 18.76 4.72 -9.20
C THR A 82 18.36 4.76 -7.74
N TYR A 83 18.20 5.95 -7.16
CA TYR A 83 17.75 6.14 -5.78
C TYR A 83 16.39 5.47 -5.55
N LEU A 84 15.40 5.83 -6.38
CA LEU A 84 14.04 5.30 -6.28
C LEU A 84 14.02 3.79 -6.46
N GLN A 85 14.79 3.26 -7.41
CA GLN A 85 14.90 1.84 -7.68
C GLN A 85 15.52 1.05 -6.52
N GLN A 86 16.55 1.60 -5.87
CA GLN A 86 17.19 1.03 -4.67
C GLN A 86 16.24 1.05 -3.48
N ALA A 87 15.45 2.12 -3.34
CA ALA A 87 14.40 2.23 -2.33
C ALA A 87 13.15 1.37 -2.64
N GLY A 88 13.08 0.74 -3.81
CA GLY A 88 11.95 -0.12 -4.21
C GLY A 88 10.75 0.63 -4.81
N TYR A 89 10.91 1.90 -5.15
CA TYR A 89 9.95 2.68 -5.93
C TYR A 89 10.08 2.36 -7.42
N ARG A 90 9.00 1.85 -8.02
CA ARG A 90 8.97 1.38 -9.42
C ARG A 90 7.71 1.88 -10.16
N GLU A 91 7.06 2.91 -9.63
CA GLU A 91 5.87 3.50 -10.25
C GLU A 91 6.26 4.38 -11.44
N PRO A 92 5.42 4.50 -12.49
CA PRO A 92 5.72 5.27 -13.70
C PRO A 92 5.64 6.78 -13.50
N VAL A 93 5.10 7.24 -12.37
CA VAL A 93 4.90 8.65 -12.03
C VAL A 93 5.48 8.90 -10.64
N LEU A 94 5.86 10.14 -10.35
CA LEU A 94 6.51 10.55 -9.09
C LEU A 94 5.52 11.04 -8.01
N PHE A 95 4.22 11.00 -8.28
CA PHE A 95 3.20 11.54 -7.40
C PHE A 95 1.96 10.67 -7.39
N ILE A 96 1.16 10.82 -6.33
CA ILE A 96 -0.19 10.29 -6.21
C ILE A 96 -1.15 11.43 -6.59
N PRO A 97 -2.01 11.29 -7.61
CA PRO A 97 -3.03 12.28 -7.91
C PRO A 97 -4.09 12.27 -6.81
N ILE A 98 -4.43 13.45 -6.29
CA ILE A 98 -5.44 13.65 -5.25
C ILE A 98 -6.46 14.69 -5.72
N MET A 99 -7.74 14.50 -5.38
CA MET A 99 -8.79 15.47 -5.68
C MET A 99 -8.90 16.48 -4.54
N ARG A 100 -8.76 17.77 -4.86
CA ARG A 100 -8.91 18.88 -3.91
C ARG A 100 -9.72 19.98 -4.55
N ASN A 101 -10.84 20.37 -3.92
CA ASN A 101 -11.74 21.44 -4.41
C ASN A 101 -12.14 21.27 -5.90
N GLY A 102 -12.37 20.03 -6.34
CA GLY A 102 -12.74 19.72 -7.74
C GLY A 102 -11.59 19.79 -8.75
N SER A 103 -10.35 20.01 -8.29
CA SER A 103 -9.14 20.01 -9.13
C SER A 103 -8.19 18.88 -8.71
N VAL A 104 -7.43 18.36 -9.68
CA VAL A 104 -6.39 17.36 -9.41
C VAL A 104 -5.14 18.06 -8.90
N HIS A 105 -4.64 17.61 -7.75
CA HIS A 105 -3.35 18.00 -7.17
C HIS A 105 -2.43 16.79 -7.11
N TYR A 106 -1.13 17.05 -6.94
CA TYR A 106 -0.09 16.03 -6.96
C TYR A 106 0.58 15.91 -5.60
N ALA A 107 0.38 14.77 -4.94
CA ALA A 107 1.01 14.42 -3.67
C ALA A 107 2.30 13.64 -3.93
N PHE A 108 3.45 14.25 -3.64
CA PHE A 108 4.75 13.60 -3.77
C PHE A 108 5.05 12.85 -2.46
N PRO A 109 5.12 11.51 -2.46
CA PRO A 109 5.36 10.73 -1.24
C PRO A 109 6.78 10.98 -0.71
N ASP A 110 7.01 10.62 0.56
CA ASP A 110 8.27 10.90 1.25
C ASP A 110 9.51 10.45 0.49
N ILE A 111 9.48 9.25 -0.11
CA ILE A 111 10.62 8.66 -0.80
C ILE A 111 10.99 9.44 -2.05
N VAL A 112 9.99 9.97 -2.75
CA VAL A 112 10.21 10.84 -3.90
C VAL A 112 10.73 12.19 -3.45
N CYS A 113 10.17 12.76 -2.38
CA CYS A 113 10.65 14.02 -1.83
C CYS A 113 12.12 13.94 -1.44
N MET A 114 12.53 12.86 -0.75
CA MET A 114 13.92 12.65 -0.35
C MET A 114 14.84 12.42 -1.55
N ALA A 115 14.41 11.66 -2.57
CA ALA A 115 15.19 11.46 -3.79
C ALA A 115 15.50 12.78 -4.51
N LEU A 116 14.47 13.63 -4.68
CA LEU A 116 14.61 14.92 -5.35
C LEU A 116 15.41 15.92 -4.49
N LEU A 117 15.17 15.92 -3.18
CA LEU A 117 15.93 16.76 -2.25
C LEU A 117 17.42 16.42 -2.25
N GLU A 118 17.77 15.14 -2.22
CA GLU A 118 19.15 14.67 -2.23
C GLU A 118 19.85 15.03 -3.55
N PHE A 119 19.16 14.83 -4.68
CA PHE A 119 19.66 15.26 -5.98
C PHE A 119 20.02 16.75 -5.98
N TYR A 120 19.12 17.61 -5.52
CA TYR A 120 19.40 19.05 -5.47
C TYR A 120 20.46 19.44 -4.45
N ALA A 121 20.54 18.72 -3.32
CA ALA A 121 21.52 18.99 -2.27
C ALA A 121 22.96 18.67 -2.68
N PHE A 122 23.17 17.58 -3.43
CA PHE A 122 24.52 17.03 -3.65
C PHE A 122 24.92 16.82 -5.12
N GLU A 123 23.98 16.56 -6.02
CA GLU A 123 24.28 16.18 -7.41
C GLU A 123 24.04 17.32 -8.41
N SER A 124 23.09 18.22 -8.12
CA SER A 124 22.75 19.29 -9.05
C SER A 124 23.88 20.30 -9.17
N GLN A 125 24.18 20.73 -10.41
CA GLN A 125 25.18 21.76 -10.71
C GLN A 125 24.63 23.18 -10.54
N THR A 126 23.53 23.35 -9.78
CA THR A 126 22.91 24.66 -9.57
C THR A 126 23.85 25.56 -8.78
N ALA A 127 23.90 26.85 -9.11
CA ALA A 127 24.84 27.80 -8.50
C ALA A 127 24.66 27.96 -6.98
N SER A 128 23.50 27.58 -6.42
CA SER A 128 23.23 27.58 -4.98
C SER A 128 22.40 26.36 -4.59
N ASN A 129 23.02 25.43 -3.85
CA ASN A 129 22.36 24.24 -3.29
C ASN A 129 22.09 24.40 -1.78
N ALA A 130 22.31 25.60 -1.21
CA ALA A 130 22.31 25.82 0.24
C ALA A 130 20.98 25.46 0.91
N THR A 131 19.85 25.83 0.29
CA THR A 131 18.51 25.49 0.79
C THR A 131 18.28 23.98 0.82
N ALA A 132 18.57 23.28 -0.28
CA ALA A 132 18.43 21.83 -0.35
C ALA A 132 19.33 21.11 0.67
N GLN A 133 20.58 21.57 0.84
CA GLN A 133 21.50 21.00 1.83
C GLN A 133 21.03 21.24 3.27
N GLN A 134 20.47 22.41 3.56
CA GLN A 134 19.91 22.71 4.88
C GLN A 134 18.76 21.76 5.21
N TYR A 135 17.76 21.68 4.32
CA TYR A 135 16.60 20.81 4.53
C TYR A 135 16.97 19.33 4.51
N TYR A 136 17.90 18.90 3.67
CA TYR A 136 18.37 17.52 3.69
C TYR A 136 18.96 17.15 5.06
N ARG A 137 19.79 18.02 5.65
CA ARG A 137 20.36 17.77 7.00
C ARG A 137 19.30 17.79 8.09
N GLU A 138 18.29 18.64 7.98
CA GLU A 138 17.18 18.71 8.93
C GLU A 138 16.32 17.44 8.87
N LEU A 139 15.88 17.08 7.66
CA LEU A 139 15.02 15.93 7.43
C LEU A 139 15.75 14.59 7.61
N ALA A 140 17.07 14.52 7.41
CA ALA A 140 17.85 13.33 7.73
C ALA A 140 17.95 13.07 9.25
N ARG A 141 17.77 14.09 10.10
CA ARG A 141 17.80 13.93 11.57
C ARG A 141 16.46 13.47 12.14
N VAL A 142 15.36 13.97 11.59
CA VAL A 142 14.00 13.73 12.12
C VAL A 142 13.26 12.67 11.30
N GLY A 143 13.53 12.57 10.01
CA GLY A 143 12.71 11.86 9.03
C GLY A 143 11.59 12.74 8.49
N LEU A 144 11.38 12.74 7.18
CA LEU A 144 10.34 13.56 6.54
C LEU A 144 8.93 13.19 7.01
N ARG A 145 8.66 11.91 7.25
CA ARG A 145 7.40 11.44 7.84
C ARG A 145 7.12 12.08 9.18
N ASP A 146 8.05 11.97 10.13
CA ASP A 146 7.88 12.48 11.48
C ASP A 146 7.86 14.01 11.49
N TYR A 147 8.60 14.65 10.59
CA TYR A 147 8.51 16.08 10.35
C TYR A 147 7.09 16.51 9.95
N ILE A 148 6.50 15.86 8.93
CA ILE A 148 5.14 16.19 8.46
C ILE A 148 4.11 15.86 9.54
N TYR A 149 4.24 14.74 10.23
CA TYR A 149 3.31 14.36 11.30
C TYR A 149 3.36 15.35 12.46
N GLY A 150 4.55 15.74 12.91
CA GLY A 150 4.72 16.75 13.95
C GLY A 150 4.19 18.12 13.53
N ALA A 151 4.50 18.55 12.30
CA ALA A 151 4.08 19.84 11.74
C ALA A 151 2.57 19.98 11.62
N LEU A 152 1.87 18.91 11.26
CA LEU A 152 0.42 18.90 11.13
C LEU A 152 -0.29 18.49 12.43
N HIS A 153 0.45 18.19 13.49
CA HIS A 153 -0.09 17.56 14.70
C HIS A 153 -0.90 16.29 14.38
N TYR A 154 -0.49 15.58 13.31
CA TYR A 154 -1.13 14.35 12.89
C TYR A 154 -0.73 13.23 13.82
N GLN A 155 -1.73 12.57 14.42
CA GLN A 155 -1.52 11.34 15.13
C GLN A 155 -1.91 10.17 14.22
N PRO A 156 -0.97 9.28 13.86
CA PRO A 156 -1.32 8.08 13.11
C PRO A 156 -2.34 7.28 13.91
N GLU A 157 -3.39 6.81 13.23
CA GLU A 157 -4.37 5.94 13.84
C GLU A 157 -3.70 4.66 14.35
N ASP A 158 -4.25 4.06 15.42
CA ASP A 158 -3.80 2.75 15.89
C ASP A 158 -3.91 1.75 14.73
N PRO A 159 -2.79 1.19 14.24
CA PRO A 159 -2.81 0.29 13.09
C PRO A 159 -3.56 -1.02 13.38
N TRP A 160 -3.84 -1.30 14.66
CA TRP A 160 -4.64 -2.45 15.10
C TRP A 160 -6.14 -2.18 15.16
N ARG A 161 -6.58 -0.91 15.19
CA ARG A 161 -7.98 -0.52 15.41
C ARG A 161 -8.95 -1.29 14.53
N HIS A 162 -8.80 -1.20 13.21
CA HIS A 162 -9.71 -1.86 12.27
C HIS A 162 -9.69 -3.39 12.38
N TYR A 163 -8.55 -3.99 12.74
CA TYR A 163 -8.50 -5.44 12.95
C TYR A 163 -9.21 -5.83 14.26
N HIS A 164 -8.97 -5.10 15.34
CA HIS A 164 -9.65 -5.28 16.62
C HIS A 164 -11.17 -5.11 16.50
N ASP A 165 -11.64 -4.09 15.79
CA ASP A 165 -13.07 -3.83 15.58
C ASP A 165 -13.73 -5.01 14.86
N ARG A 166 -13.08 -5.54 13.82
CA ARG A 166 -13.58 -6.71 13.09
C ARG A 166 -13.61 -7.97 13.94
N VAL A 167 -12.55 -8.26 14.71
CA VAL A 167 -12.53 -9.42 15.62
C VAL A 167 -13.63 -9.30 16.68
N SER A 168 -13.77 -8.12 17.29
CA SER A 168 -14.78 -7.85 18.32
C SER A 168 -16.20 -8.02 17.78
N LEU A 169 -16.46 -7.56 16.56
CA LEU A 169 -17.77 -7.66 15.91
C LEU A 169 -18.14 -9.12 15.57
N ILE A 170 -17.18 -9.92 15.11
CA ILE A 170 -17.41 -11.36 14.85
C ILE A 170 -17.69 -12.08 16.16
N GLN A 171 -16.92 -11.79 17.21
CA GLN A 171 -17.09 -12.40 18.52
C GLN A 171 -18.44 -12.03 19.15
N SER A 172 -18.85 -10.76 19.05
CA SER A 172 -20.10 -10.29 19.66
C SER A 172 -21.35 -10.77 18.91
N THR A 173 -21.28 -10.94 17.59
CA THR A 173 -22.41 -11.39 16.77
C THR A 173 -22.63 -12.90 16.79
N GLY A 174 -21.66 -13.69 17.27
CA GLY A 174 -21.74 -15.16 17.20
C GLY A 174 -21.90 -15.69 15.77
N ALA A 175 -21.35 -14.95 14.80
CA ALA A 175 -21.57 -15.14 13.37
C ALA A 175 -21.15 -16.52 12.83
N VAL A 176 -20.23 -17.21 13.52
CA VAL A 176 -19.67 -18.49 13.07
C VAL A 176 -20.47 -19.63 13.69
N PRO A 177 -21.14 -20.49 12.88
CA PRO A 177 -21.87 -21.63 13.41
C PRO A 177 -20.96 -22.60 14.16
N ASP A 178 -21.49 -23.25 15.21
CA ASP A 178 -20.76 -24.29 15.92
C ASP A 178 -20.35 -25.44 14.99
N GLY A 179 -19.13 -25.94 15.15
CA GLY A 179 -18.53 -26.93 14.25
C GLY A 179 -17.95 -26.38 12.95
N TYR A 180 -17.95 -25.06 12.73
CA TYR A 180 -17.40 -24.42 11.53
C TYR A 180 -16.35 -23.33 11.85
N PHE A 181 -15.49 -23.05 10.87
CA PHE A 181 -14.56 -21.92 10.87
C PHE A 181 -14.80 -20.99 9.67
N ILE A 182 -14.38 -19.74 9.79
CA ILE A 182 -14.34 -18.78 8.67
C ILE A 182 -12.90 -18.38 8.37
N VAL A 183 -12.64 -18.04 7.11
CA VAL A 183 -11.30 -17.69 6.62
C VAL A 183 -10.69 -16.52 7.40
N PHE A 184 -11.49 -15.51 7.75
CA PHE A 184 -10.99 -14.33 8.48
C PHE A 184 -10.31 -14.70 9.80
N ASN A 185 -10.91 -15.59 10.60
CA ASN A 185 -10.35 -16.03 11.88
C ASN A 185 -9.03 -16.79 11.67
N GLU A 186 -8.97 -17.64 10.65
CA GLU A 186 -7.80 -18.51 10.43
C GLU A 186 -6.60 -17.80 9.81
N ILE A 187 -6.79 -16.61 9.23
CA ILE A 187 -5.68 -15.79 8.71
C ILE A 187 -5.19 -14.74 9.71
N ALA A 188 -5.60 -14.80 10.98
CA ALA A 188 -5.19 -13.86 12.03
C ALA A 188 -3.66 -13.66 12.10
N GLY A 189 -2.88 -14.73 11.95
CA GLY A 189 -1.41 -14.64 11.92
C GLY A 189 -0.90 -13.77 10.76
N LEU A 190 -1.49 -13.89 9.58
CA LEU A 190 -1.14 -13.05 8.43
C LEU A 190 -1.50 -11.58 8.70
N MET A 191 -2.61 -11.32 9.38
CA MET A 191 -2.99 -9.95 9.76
C MET A 191 -1.96 -9.31 10.69
N VAL A 192 -1.52 -10.04 11.71
CA VAL A 192 -0.47 -9.61 12.65
C VAL A 192 0.83 -9.28 11.91
N ASP A 193 1.26 -10.16 11.00
CA ASP A 193 2.49 -9.96 10.22
C ASP A 193 2.40 -8.71 9.34
N LEU A 194 1.25 -8.48 8.70
CA LEU A 194 1.01 -7.31 7.86
C LEU A 194 1.00 -6.00 8.65
N ILE A 195 0.29 -5.96 9.78
CA ILE A 195 0.24 -4.79 10.67
C ILE A 195 1.63 -4.46 11.20
N THR A 196 2.37 -5.49 11.63
CA THR A 196 3.73 -5.34 12.17
C THR A 196 4.72 -4.87 11.10
N ALA A 197 4.50 -5.20 9.84
CA ALA A 197 5.27 -4.69 8.71
C ALA A 197 4.86 -3.27 8.27
N GLY A 198 3.95 -2.61 9.01
CA GLY A 198 3.52 -1.24 8.74
C GLY A 198 2.51 -1.12 7.61
N LEU A 199 1.87 -2.22 7.18
CA LEU A 199 0.70 -2.13 6.31
C LEU A 199 -0.48 -1.65 7.13
N VAL A 200 -1.03 -0.48 6.78
CA VAL A 200 -2.27 0.00 7.38
C VAL A 200 -3.39 -0.97 7.00
N VAL A 201 -3.99 -1.60 8.01
CA VAL A 201 -5.15 -2.49 7.82
C VAL A 201 -6.40 -1.63 7.73
N ASN A 202 -7.06 -1.64 6.57
CA ASN A 202 -8.33 -0.98 6.33
C ASN A 202 -9.12 -1.76 5.27
N MET A 203 -10.23 -1.18 4.80
CA MET A 203 -11.09 -1.79 3.78
C MET A 203 -10.39 -2.22 2.48
N TYR A 204 -9.19 -1.70 2.19
CA TYR A 204 -8.44 -1.98 0.96
C TYR A 204 -7.31 -2.99 1.11
N THR A 205 -6.88 -3.30 2.34
CA THR A 205 -5.62 -4.02 2.59
C THR A 205 -5.81 -5.37 3.27
N VAL A 206 -6.99 -5.67 3.81
CA VAL A 206 -7.29 -6.99 4.38
C VAL A 206 -7.34 -8.06 3.28
N PRO A 207 -6.52 -9.13 3.34
CA PRO A 207 -6.44 -10.15 2.29
C PRO A 207 -7.52 -11.24 2.39
N ASP A 208 -8.46 -11.17 3.33
CA ASP A 208 -9.46 -12.22 3.60
C ASP A 208 -10.34 -12.57 2.39
N ILE A 209 -10.74 -11.59 1.58
CA ILE A 209 -11.48 -11.84 0.33
C ILE A 209 -10.59 -12.59 -0.68
N SER A 210 -9.32 -12.19 -0.79
CA SER A 210 -8.35 -12.85 -1.69
C SER A 210 -8.12 -14.31 -1.27
N VAL A 211 -7.87 -14.54 0.02
CA VAL A 211 -7.69 -15.89 0.58
C VAL A 211 -8.97 -16.70 0.42
N GLY A 212 -10.12 -16.14 0.80
CA GLY A 212 -11.41 -16.81 0.76
C GLY A 212 -11.83 -17.21 -0.65
N SER A 213 -11.61 -16.36 -1.65
CA SER A 213 -11.86 -16.68 -3.06
C SER A 213 -10.96 -17.81 -3.55
N CYS A 214 -9.68 -17.79 -3.20
CA CYS A 214 -8.75 -18.86 -3.58
C CYS A 214 -9.08 -20.19 -2.89
N TRP A 215 -9.45 -20.14 -1.61
CA TRP A 215 -9.85 -21.30 -0.83
C TRP A 215 -11.14 -21.92 -1.37
N ALA A 216 -12.15 -21.10 -1.68
CA ALA A 216 -13.41 -21.58 -2.27
C ALA A 216 -13.21 -22.32 -3.60
N LYS A 217 -12.23 -21.87 -4.40
CA LYS A 217 -11.84 -22.55 -5.66
C LYS A 217 -11.13 -23.88 -5.38
N HIS A 218 -10.16 -23.90 -4.46
CA HIS A 218 -9.47 -25.14 -4.05
C HIS A 218 -10.45 -26.18 -3.49
N TRP A 219 -11.34 -25.73 -2.60
CA TRP A 219 -12.41 -26.55 -2.01
C TRP A 219 -13.23 -27.28 -3.08
N SER A 220 -13.71 -26.54 -4.07
CA SER A 220 -14.55 -27.10 -5.13
C SER A 220 -13.75 -27.99 -6.08
N ALA A 221 -12.54 -27.57 -6.47
CA ALA A 221 -11.68 -28.32 -7.40
C ALA A 221 -11.18 -29.66 -6.83
N ARG A 222 -11.10 -29.77 -5.50
CA ARG A 222 -10.64 -30.99 -4.80
C ARG A 222 -11.79 -31.83 -4.24
N GLY A 223 -13.05 -31.46 -4.48
CA GLY A 223 -14.21 -32.18 -3.94
C GLY A 223 -14.20 -32.27 -2.42
N LEU A 224 -13.70 -31.24 -1.72
CA LEU A 224 -13.46 -31.33 -0.27
C LEU A 224 -14.75 -31.52 0.55
N SER A 225 -15.91 -31.17 0.01
CA SER A 225 -17.19 -31.42 0.67
C SER A 225 -17.52 -32.90 0.83
N GLU A 226 -17.06 -33.76 -0.09
CA GLU A 226 -17.25 -35.22 0.01
C GLU A 226 -16.51 -35.81 1.22
N LYS A 227 -15.40 -35.17 1.62
CA LYS A 227 -14.55 -35.63 2.72
C LYS A 227 -14.91 -34.99 4.06
N PHE A 228 -15.16 -33.69 4.07
CA PHE A 228 -15.28 -32.91 5.30
C PHE A 228 -16.71 -32.41 5.58
N GLY A 229 -17.65 -32.65 4.66
CA GLY A 229 -19.01 -32.12 4.73
C GLY A 229 -19.16 -30.78 4.00
N GLU A 230 -20.40 -30.36 3.76
CA GLU A 230 -20.71 -29.14 3.03
C GLU A 230 -20.32 -27.87 3.80
N ARG A 231 -19.90 -26.84 3.07
CA ARG A 231 -19.75 -25.49 3.62
C ARG A 231 -21.13 -24.83 3.77
N VAL A 232 -21.29 -23.99 4.79
CA VAL A 232 -22.54 -23.28 5.07
C VAL A 232 -22.36 -21.78 4.91
N LYS A 233 -23.45 -21.07 4.63
CA LYS A 233 -23.44 -19.60 4.64
C LYS A 233 -23.67 -19.09 6.05
N CYS A 234 -22.93 -18.07 6.46
CA CYS A 234 -23.19 -17.35 7.70
C CYS A 234 -23.15 -15.83 7.50
N ALA A 235 -23.84 -15.11 8.39
CA ALA A 235 -23.92 -13.67 8.39
C ALA A 235 -22.64 -13.06 8.97
N HIS A 236 -22.03 -12.12 8.26
CA HIS A 236 -20.79 -11.45 8.65
C HIS A 236 -20.98 -9.94 8.57
N HIS A 237 -20.73 -9.25 9.69
CA HIS A 237 -20.84 -7.80 9.75
C HIS A 237 -19.46 -7.15 9.62
N TYR A 238 -19.42 -6.00 8.95
CA TYR A 238 -18.26 -5.13 8.88
C TYR A 238 -18.50 -3.85 9.69
N PRO A 239 -17.48 -3.26 10.33
CA PRO A 239 -17.59 -1.95 10.97
C PRO A 239 -18.02 -0.87 9.97
N ASP A 240 -18.70 0.19 10.43
CA ASP A 240 -19.35 1.20 9.58
C ASP A 240 -18.39 1.93 8.62
N ASP A 241 -17.10 1.96 8.94
CA ASP A 241 -16.04 2.56 8.13
C ASP A 241 -15.49 1.64 7.02
N PHE A 242 -16.06 0.45 6.84
CA PHE A 242 -15.76 -0.44 5.72
C PHE A 242 -16.80 -0.32 4.60
N ASN A 243 -16.36 -0.30 3.34
CA ASN A 243 -17.25 -0.30 2.16
C ASN A 243 -18.35 -1.37 2.20
N GLN A 244 -18.05 -2.54 2.77
CA GLN A 244 -18.99 -3.67 2.88
C GLN A 244 -20.14 -3.40 3.86
N ALA A 245 -19.99 -2.45 4.79
CA ALA A 245 -20.96 -2.18 5.85
C ALA A 245 -22.30 -1.66 5.30
N ALA A 246 -22.27 -0.97 4.15
CA ALA A 246 -23.47 -0.48 3.46
C ALA A 246 -24.48 -1.58 3.11
N SER A 247 -24.06 -2.85 3.08
CA SER A 247 -24.93 -4.01 2.84
C SER A 247 -24.75 -5.10 3.90
N ASN A 248 -24.48 -4.71 5.14
CA ASN A 248 -24.49 -5.64 6.27
C ASN A 248 -25.91 -6.25 6.48
N PRO A 249 -26.00 -7.53 6.88
CA PRO A 249 -24.90 -8.50 6.93
C PRO A 249 -24.48 -8.98 5.54
N GLN A 250 -23.17 -9.15 5.35
CA GLN A 250 -22.63 -9.88 4.20
C GLN A 250 -22.76 -11.39 4.44
N MET A 251 -23.08 -12.14 3.38
CA MET A 251 -23.13 -13.60 3.47
C MET A 251 -21.79 -14.21 3.04
N ILE A 252 -21.08 -14.84 3.98
CA ILE A 252 -19.80 -15.51 3.73
C ILE A 252 -19.93 -17.03 3.86
N GLN A 253 -18.89 -17.76 3.45
CA GLN A 253 -18.81 -19.21 3.63
C GLN A 253 -18.09 -19.55 4.94
N ALA A 254 -18.71 -20.40 5.75
CA ALA A 254 -18.11 -21.10 6.87
C ALA A 254 -17.88 -22.58 6.50
N TYR A 255 -16.74 -23.12 6.91
CA TYR A 255 -16.26 -24.44 6.51
C TYR A 255 -16.21 -25.36 7.72
N PRO A 256 -16.50 -26.67 7.59
CA PRO A 256 -16.43 -27.60 8.72
C PRO A 256 -15.06 -27.60 9.40
N ASN A 257 -15.02 -27.65 10.73
CA ASN A 257 -13.78 -27.64 11.52
C ASN A 257 -12.85 -28.81 11.18
N ASP A 258 -13.40 -29.94 10.72
CA ASP A 258 -12.61 -31.09 10.28
C ASP A 258 -11.72 -30.79 9.06
N ALA A 259 -12.06 -29.77 8.27
CA ALA A 259 -11.25 -29.32 7.13
C ALA A 259 -10.12 -28.36 7.54
N LEU A 260 -10.05 -27.95 8.81
CA LEU A 260 -9.10 -26.93 9.27
C LEU A 260 -7.61 -27.33 9.06
N PRO A 261 -7.19 -28.57 9.31
CA PRO A 261 -5.82 -29.00 9.00
C PRO A 261 -5.49 -28.86 7.50
N GLU A 262 -6.44 -29.19 6.62
CA GLU A 262 -6.27 -29.05 5.16
C GLU A 262 -6.21 -27.57 4.75
N PHE A 263 -7.05 -26.71 5.34
CA PHE A 263 -6.96 -25.26 5.12
C PHE A 263 -5.59 -24.72 5.52
N ARG A 264 -5.09 -25.06 6.72
CA ARG A 264 -3.78 -24.56 7.21
C ARG A 264 -2.63 -25.05 6.35
N ARG A 265 -2.66 -26.33 5.94
CA ARG A 265 -1.69 -26.90 4.99
C ARG A 265 -1.73 -26.14 3.66
N TRP A 266 -2.90 -26.00 3.05
CA TRP A 266 -3.09 -25.28 1.78
C TRP A 266 -2.65 -23.81 1.89
N PHE A 267 -3.04 -23.13 2.97
CA PHE A 267 -2.70 -21.73 3.19
C PHE A 267 -1.19 -21.55 3.27
N ARG A 268 -0.51 -22.39 4.06
CA ARG A 268 0.95 -22.34 4.25
C ARG A 268 1.75 -22.75 3.03
N HIS A 269 1.33 -23.81 2.33
CA HIS A 269 2.15 -24.45 1.30
C HIS A 269 1.77 -24.06 -0.12
N GLU A 270 0.58 -23.49 -0.33
CA GLU A 270 0.08 -23.12 -1.67
C GLU A 270 -0.25 -21.63 -1.75
N TYR A 271 -1.10 -21.11 -0.87
CA TYR A 271 -1.51 -19.69 -0.95
C TYR A 271 -0.36 -18.73 -0.65
N LEU A 272 0.26 -18.86 0.52
CA LEU A 272 1.33 -17.96 0.98
C LEU A 272 2.55 -17.94 0.03
N PRO A 273 3.00 -19.07 -0.57
CA PRO A 273 4.15 -19.04 -1.48
C PRO A 273 3.81 -18.56 -2.90
N THR A 274 2.57 -18.79 -3.38
CA THR A 274 2.25 -18.60 -4.82
C THR A 274 1.27 -17.46 -5.11
N LYS A 275 0.33 -17.17 -4.19
CA LYS A 275 -0.74 -16.16 -4.40
C LYS A 275 -0.48 -14.90 -3.62
N PHE A 276 -0.08 -15.03 -2.35
CA PHE A 276 0.18 -13.90 -1.48
C PHE A 276 1.26 -12.94 -2.00
N PRO A 277 2.38 -13.38 -2.64
CA PRO A 277 3.37 -12.44 -3.16
C PRO A 277 2.78 -11.47 -4.18
N ASN A 278 1.93 -11.95 -5.09
CA ASN A 278 1.27 -11.09 -6.07
C ASN A 278 0.30 -10.12 -5.39
N TYR A 279 -0.41 -10.58 -4.35
CA TYR A 279 -1.30 -9.72 -3.57
C TYR A 279 -0.54 -8.56 -2.91
N ILE A 280 0.48 -8.85 -2.11
CA ILE A 280 1.19 -7.81 -1.35
C ILE A 280 2.01 -6.90 -2.27
N LEU A 281 2.59 -7.42 -3.35
CA LEU A 281 3.25 -6.61 -4.37
C LEU A 281 2.27 -5.65 -5.08
N GLY A 282 1.02 -6.06 -5.26
CA GLY A 282 -0.05 -5.18 -5.76
C GLY A 282 -0.47 -4.10 -4.77
N LYS A 283 -0.10 -4.22 -3.50
CA LYS A 283 -0.32 -3.24 -2.42
C LYS A 283 0.96 -2.47 -2.05
N ALA A 284 2.03 -2.61 -2.83
CA ALA A 284 3.32 -1.98 -2.59
C ALA A 284 3.20 -0.47 -2.34
N GLY A 285 2.40 0.26 -3.13
CA GLY A 285 2.19 1.71 -2.95
C GLY A 285 1.49 2.12 -1.65
N LEU A 286 0.99 1.16 -0.86
CA LEU A 286 0.39 1.39 0.46
C LEU A 286 1.33 1.06 1.61
N LEU A 287 2.53 0.53 1.32
CA LEU A 287 3.55 0.21 2.31
C LEU A 287 4.57 1.35 2.41
N PRO A 288 5.07 1.70 3.61
CA PRO A 288 6.10 2.73 3.77
C PRO A 288 7.36 2.46 2.93
N GLY A 289 7.81 1.19 2.88
CA GLY A 289 8.96 0.78 2.06
C GLY A 289 8.60 0.32 0.64
N GLY A 290 7.39 0.62 0.16
CA GLY A 290 7.02 0.32 -1.23
C GLY A 290 7.10 -1.17 -1.58
N ARG A 291 7.62 -1.47 -2.77
CA ARG A 291 7.75 -2.85 -3.27
C ARG A 291 8.88 -3.62 -2.59
N SER A 292 9.92 -2.96 -2.08
CA SER A 292 11.03 -3.65 -1.40
C SER A 292 10.55 -4.26 -0.09
N GLU A 293 9.76 -3.50 0.67
CA GLU A 293 9.09 -3.98 1.87
C GLU A 293 8.03 -5.04 1.53
N ALA A 294 7.22 -4.83 0.48
CA ALA A 294 6.28 -5.85 0.01
C ALA A 294 6.99 -7.16 -0.37
N ALA A 295 8.14 -7.08 -1.02
CA ALA A 295 8.95 -8.23 -1.41
C ALA A 295 9.58 -8.90 -0.19
N ARG A 296 10.07 -8.13 0.80
CA ARG A 296 10.57 -8.65 2.07
C ARG A 296 9.49 -9.43 2.83
N ILE A 297 8.29 -8.86 2.92
CA ILE A 297 7.11 -9.52 3.51
C ILE A 297 6.78 -10.80 2.71
N ALA A 298 6.70 -10.73 1.38
CA ALA A 298 6.44 -11.90 0.54
C ALA A 298 7.49 -13.00 0.70
N ASP A 299 8.77 -12.63 0.80
CA ASP A 299 9.88 -13.56 0.92
C ASP A 299 9.94 -14.23 2.29
N ASN A 300 9.46 -13.58 3.36
CA ASN A 300 9.33 -14.21 4.68
C ASN A 300 8.47 -15.49 4.60
N PHE A 301 7.43 -15.47 3.76
CA PHE A 301 6.53 -16.61 3.56
C PHE A 301 7.00 -17.60 2.48
N ARG A 302 8.01 -17.23 1.67
CA ARG A 302 8.71 -18.18 0.79
C ARG A 302 9.80 -18.95 1.54
N LYS A 303 10.55 -18.27 2.42
CA LYS A 303 11.69 -18.85 3.17
C LYS A 303 11.29 -19.89 4.21
N THR A 304 10.04 -19.92 4.66
CA THR A 304 9.54 -20.93 5.61
C THR A 304 9.55 -22.37 5.06
N GLN A 305 9.94 -22.57 3.78
CA GLN A 305 10.16 -23.90 3.19
C GLN A 305 11.56 -24.50 3.45
N LEU A 306 12.57 -23.70 3.85
CA LEU A 306 13.96 -24.18 3.97
C LEU A 306 14.38 -24.55 5.42
N GLY A 307 13.46 -24.50 6.38
CA GLY A 307 13.75 -24.62 7.81
C GLY A 307 13.25 -25.88 8.51
N SER A 308 13.03 -26.99 7.79
CA SER A 308 12.61 -28.26 8.43
C SER A 308 13.28 -29.50 7.82
N SER A 309 14.58 -29.39 7.55
CA SER A 309 15.45 -30.53 7.31
C SER A 309 16.69 -30.41 8.19
N ARG A 310 16.49 -30.65 9.49
CA ARG A 310 17.51 -31.16 10.40
C ARG A 310 16.85 -32.16 11.34
#